data_AF-A0A537YU28-F1
#
_entry.id   AF-A0A537YU28-F1
#
_cell.length_a   1.000
_cell.length_b   1.000
_cell.length_c   1.000
_cell.angle_alpha   90.00
_cell.angle_beta   90.00
_cell.angle_gamma   90.00
#
_symmetry.space_group_name_H-M   'P 1'
#
loop_
_entity.id
_entity.type
_entity.pdbx_description
1 polymer ?
#
loop_
_entity_poly.entity_id
_entity_poly.type
_entity_poly.pdbx_seq_one_letter_code
_entity_poly.pdbx_strand_id
1 'polypeptide(L)'
;MIPRTAVALLVAMALLIAPGCGSEDSSTGAGTQAATEAAAESPGVPPTPNIPKPTDGFNIPGEENPAFGFFREATPGQRRAVSKGLEAYMKAREAGDWETMCLFIAPRTKAVIHSEVANRPELKGAKCEEIVAALAGPAAGRKNNMTGPIDSARWAFNRALALYHGVDGNDYVMQMLIHYGDWEVGALAPEELE
;
A
#
# COMPACT_ATOMS: atom_id res chain seq x y z
N MET A 1 35.79 20.55 -26.00
CA MET A 1 35.15 20.75 -27.32
C MET A 1 35.90 19.94 -28.37
N ILE A 2 35.38 18.76 -28.71
CA ILE A 2 35.72 17.97 -29.90
C ILE A 2 34.37 17.43 -30.42
N PRO A 3 34.04 17.53 -31.73
CA PRO A 3 32.67 17.43 -32.21
C PRO A 3 32.32 16.09 -32.90
N ARG A 4 30.99 15.83 -33.01
CA ARG A 4 30.23 15.12 -34.09
C ARG A 4 30.65 13.65 -34.36
N THR A 5 29.77 12.66 -34.54
CA THR A 5 28.69 12.46 -35.55
C THR A 5 28.17 11.02 -35.29
N ALA A 6 26.88 10.76 -35.05
CA ALA A 6 25.81 10.37 -36.00
C ALA A 6 25.67 8.85 -36.30
N VAL A 7 24.42 8.46 -36.64
CA VAL A 7 23.94 7.22 -37.33
C VAL A 7 23.68 6.03 -36.38
N ALA A 8 22.59 5.23 -36.40
CA ALA A 8 21.37 5.05 -37.21
C ALA A 8 20.27 4.47 -36.28
N LEU A 9 18.99 4.85 -36.40
CA LEU A 9 17.93 4.13 -37.12
C LEU A 9 17.91 2.60 -36.88
N LEU A 10 16.93 2.12 -36.09
CA LEU A 10 16.38 0.78 -36.30
C LEU A 10 14.88 0.73 -35.96
N VAL A 11 14.19 -0.01 -36.81
CA VAL A 11 12.77 0.00 -37.14
C VAL A 11 12.02 -1.12 -36.41
N ALA A 12 10.72 -0.88 -36.25
CA ALA A 12 9.62 -1.84 -36.07
C ALA A 12 9.44 -2.53 -34.71
N MET A 13 8.27 -2.29 -34.11
CA MET A 13 7.50 -3.39 -33.54
C MET A 13 6.01 -3.19 -33.80
N ALA A 14 5.42 -4.23 -34.39
CA ALA A 14 4.09 -4.26 -34.94
C ALA A 14 2.99 -4.27 -33.87
N LEU A 15 1.93 -3.51 -34.13
CA LEU A 15 0.62 -3.67 -33.50
C LEU A 15 -0.01 -5.00 -33.98
N LEU A 16 -0.34 -5.89 -33.04
CA LEU A 16 -1.29 -6.97 -33.25
C LEU A 16 -2.54 -6.68 -32.41
N ILE A 17 -3.60 -6.33 -33.12
CA ILE A 17 -4.96 -6.19 -32.61
C ILE A 17 -5.58 -7.60 -32.60
N ALA A 18 -6.03 -8.06 -31.42
CA ALA A 18 -6.89 -9.22 -31.31
C ALA A 18 -8.31 -8.76 -30.91
N PRO A 19 -9.33 -8.96 -31.76
CA PRO A 19 -10.73 -8.89 -31.33
C PRO A 19 -11.11 -10.23 -30.68
N GLY A 20 -11.09 -10.27 -29.36
CA GLY A 20 -11.66 -11.37 -28.59
C GLY A 20 -13.18 -11.23 -28.48
N CYS A 21 -13.87 -11.84 -29.42
CA CYS A 21 -15.30 -12.15 -29.36
C CYS A 21 -15.53 -13.26 -28.32
N GLY A 22 -16.49 -13.11 -27.41
CA GLY A 22 -16.72 -14.10 -26.35
C GLY A 22 -18.06 -13.95 -25.63
N SER A 23 -19.07 -14.57 -26.24
CA SER A 23 -20.22 -15.25 -25.64
C SER A 23 -21.28 -14.46 -24.85
N GLU A 24 -22.41 -14.36 -25.54
CA GLU A 24 -23.81 -14.41 -25.09
C GLU A 24 -24.05 -15.16 -23.77
N ASP A 25 -24.87 -14.56 -22.90
CA ASP A 25 -26.04 -15.24 -22.34
C ASP A 25 -27.16 -14.24 -22.09
N SER A 26 -28.24 -14.43 -22.85
CA SER A 26 -29.49 -13.68 -22.76
C SER A 26 -30.33 -14.25 -21.62
N SER A 27 -30.64 -13.42 -20.62
CA SER A 27 -31.74 -13.70 -19.68
C SER A 27 -32.73 -12.53 -19.72
N THR A 28 -33.73 -12.69 -20.57
CA THR A 28 -34.92 -11.84 -20.61
C THR A 28 -35.82 -12.24 -19.46
N GLY A 29 -35.79 -11.46 -18.38
CA GLY A 29 -36.71 -11.56 -17.26
C GLY A 29 -37.48 -10.24 -17.08
N ALA A 30 -38.37 -9.91 -18.02
CA ALA A 30 -39.36 -8.86 -17.83
C ALA A 30 -40.54 -9.45 -17.04
N GLY A 31 -40.60 -9.12 -15.75
CA GLY A 31 -41.71 -9.43 -14.86
C GLY A 31 -42.02 -8.24 -13.98
N THR A 32 -42.70 -7.24 -14.54
CA THR A 32 -43.34 -6.17 -13.78
C THR A 32 -44.51 -6.78 -13.00
N GLN A 33 -44.34 -6.95 -11.70
CA GLN A 33 -45.47 -7.03 -10.77
C GLN A 33 -45.31 -5.90 -9.75
N ALA A 34 -46.18 -4.90 -9.90
CA ALA A 34 -46.51 -3.98 -8.84
C ALA A 34 -47.21 -4.78 -7.72
N ALA A 35 -46.50 -5.02 -6.64
CA ALA A 35 -47.07 -5.47 -5.39
C ALA A 35 -46.86 -4.36 -4.36
N THR A 36 -47.98 -3.86 -3.86
CA THR A 36 -48.09 -2.84 -2.83
C THR A 36 -47.39 -3.33 -1.55
N GLU A 37 -46.26 -2.72 -1.20
CA GLU A 37 -45.54 -2.96 0.06
C GLU A 37 -46.36 -2.40 1.22
N ALA A 38 -47.09 -3.27 1.91
CA ALA A 38 -47.42 -3.05 3.31
C ALA A 38 -46.14 -3.28 4.11
N ALA A 39 -45.55 -2.19 4.62
CA ALA A 39 -44.40 -2.22 5.53
C ALA A 39 -44.79 -2.97 6.82
N ALA A 40 -44.53 -4.27 6.85
CA ALA A 40 -44.45 -5.01 8.10
C ALA A 40 -43.16 -4.60 8.80
N GLU A 41 -43.27 -4.02 10.01
CA GLU A 41 -42.14 -3.80 10.90
C GLU A 41 -41.38 -5.11 11.08
N SER A 42 -40.18 -5.17 10.50
CA SER A 42 -39.27 -6.28 10.70
C SER A 42 -38.97 -6.37 12.20
N PRO A 43 -39.13 -7.53 12.85
CA PRO A 43 -38.81 -7.71 14.27
C PRO A 43 -37.38 -7.21 14.50
N GLY A 44 -37.25 -6.19 15.36
CA GLY A 44 -35.99 -5.49 15.59
C GLY A 44 -34.85 -6.47 15.79
N VAL A 45 -33.91 -6.49 14.83
CA VAL A 45 -32.65 -7.21 14.98
C VAL A 45 -32.02 -6.67 16.26
N PRO A 46 -31.78 -7.51 17.29
CA PRO A 46 -31.16 -7.04 18.51
C PRO A 46 -29.85 -6.35 18.15
N PRO A 47 -29.55 -5.17 18.72
CA PRO A 47 -28.34 -4.44 18.39
C PRO A 47 -27.17 -5.39 18.60
N THR A 48 -26.37 -5.62 17.55
CA THR A 48 -25.14 -6.39 17.69
C THR A 48 -24.29 -5.70 18.75
N PRO A 49 -23.75 -6.44 19.73
CA PRO A 49 -22.83 -5.88 20.72
C PRO A 49 -21.77 -5.07 19.97
N ASN A 50 -21.55 -3.83 20.41
CA ASN A 50 -20.51 -2.99 19.84
C ASN A 50 -19.16 -3.52 20.31
N ILE A 51 -18.66 -4.56 19.64
CA ILE A 51 -17.34 -5.13 19.89
C ILE A 51 -16.33 -4.13 19.31
N PRO A 52 -15.44 -3.54 20.14
CA PRO A 52 -14.42 -2.63 19.64
C PRO A 52 -13.61 -3.31 18.53
N LYS A 53 -13.50 -2.66 17.39
CA LYS A 53 -12.65 -3.14 16.31
C LYS A 53 -11.19 -2.86 16.71
N PRO A 54 -10.21 -3.67 16.26
CA PRO A 54 -8.78 -3.42 16.51
C PRO A 54 -8.29 -2.02 16.13
N THR A 55 -9.06 -1.34 15.30
CA THR A 55 -8.78 -0.03 14.73
C THR A 55 -9.32 1.14 15.52
N ASP A 56 -10.15 0.87 16.52
CA ASP A 56 -10.82 1.93 17.27
C ASP A 56 -9.80 2.76 18.06
N GLY A 57 -8.65 2.17 18.40
CA GLY A 57 -7.51 2.86 19.01
C GLY A 57 -6.74 3.80 18.06
N PHE A 58 -6.94 3.72 16.75
CA PHE A 58 -6.22 4.50 15.73
C PHE A 58 -7.08 5.59 15.07
N ASN A 59 -8.29 5.85 15.57
CA ASN A 59 -9.13 6.92 15.06
C ASN A 59 -8.74 8.24 15.72
N ILE A 60 -8.56 9.29 14.92
CA ILE A 60 -8.34 10.66 15.40
C ILE A 60 -9.66 11.18 16.00
N PRO A 61 -9.70 11.57 17.29
CA PRO A 61 -10.92 12.04 17.92
C PRO A 61 -11.51 13.28 17.21
N GLY A 62 -12.78 13.20 16.81
CA GLY A 62 -13.50 14.32 16.20
C GLY A 62 -13.40 14.40 14.67
N GLU A 63 -12.62 13.52 14.03
CA GLU A 63 -12.54 13.44 12.58
C GLU A 63 -13.20 12.16 12.04
N GLU A 64 -14.07 12.31 11.05
CA GLU A 64 -14.33 11.18 10.16
C GLU A 64 -13.05 10.97 9.36
N ASN A 65 -12.41 9.80 9.52
CA ASN A 65 -11.25 9.45 8.72
C ASN A 65 -11.72 8.56 7.54
N PRO A 66 -12.18 9.15 6.41
CA PRO A 66 -12.68 8.40 5.28
C PRO A 66 -11.60 7.52 4.65
N ALA A 67 -10.31 7.82 4.89
CA ALA A 67 -9.21 7.00 4.41
C ALA A 67 -9.27 5.59 5.01
N PHE A 68 -9.87 5.39 6.18
CA PHE A 68 -10.12 4.06 6.74
C PHE A 68 -11.45 3.44 6.29
N GLY A 69 -12.43 4.24 5.87
CA GLY A 69 -13.77 3.76 5.49
C GLY A 69 -13.80 2.86 4.25
N PHE A 70 -12.86 3.05 3.32
CA PHE A 70 -12.75 2.23 2.10
C PHE A 70 -12.02 0.90 2.31
N PHE A 71 -11.33 0.74 3.45
CA PHE A 71 -10.48 -0.41 3.72
C PHE A 71 -11.17 -1.33 4.73
N ARG A 72 -11.15 -2.63 4.44
CA ARG A 72 -11.65 -3.65 5.36
C ARG A 72 -10.53 -4.10 6.28
N GLU A 73 -10.87 -4.45 7.52
CA GLU A 73 -9.87 -5.06 8.40
C GLU A 73 -9.35 -6.37 7.80
N ALA A 74 -8.03 -6.52 7.79
CA ALA A 74 -7.36 -7.71 7.33
C ALA A 74 -7.65 -8.88 8.27
N THR A 75 -7.69 -10.09 7.72
CA THR A 75 -7.74 -11.30 8.55
C THR A 75 -6.46 -11.45 9.39
N PRO A 76 -6.48 -12.22 10.48
CA PRO A 76 -5.29 -12.44 11.29
C PRO A 76 -4.08 -12.97 10.51
N GLY A 77 -4.30 -13.82 9.49
CA GLY A 77 -3.23 -14.33 8.63
C GLY A 77 -2.61 -13.24 7.77
N GLN A 78 -3.44 -12.38 7.19
CA GLN A 78 -3.00 -11.25 6.38
C GLN A 78 -2.25 -10.23 7.23
N ARG A 79 -2.76 -9.90 8.43
CA ARG A 79 -2.08 -8.99 9.38
C ARG A 79 -0.69 -9.49 9.77
N ARG A 80 -0.53 -10.80 10.03
CA ARG A 80 0.80 -11.39 10.29
C ARG A 80 1.73 -11.29 9.08
N ALA A 81 1.22 -11.48 7.87
CA ALA A 81 2.03 -11.36 6.65
C ALA A 81 2.50 -9.91 6.42
N VAL A 82 1.61 -8.94 6.63
CA VAL A 82 1.96 -7.51 6.58
C VAL A 82 2.99 -7.15 7.65
N SER A 83 2.79 -7.63 8.89
CA SER A 83 3.73 -7.40 10.00
C SER A 83 5.13 -7.87 9.65
N LYS A 84 5.26 -9.09 9.13
CA LYS A 84 6.55 -9.66 8.74
C LYS A 84 7.29 -8.80 7.71
N GLY A 85 6.57 -8.32 6.68
CA GLY A 85 7.16 -7.45 5.65
C GLY A 85 7.61 -6.11 6.22
N LEU A 86 6.77 -5.48 7.04
CA LEU A 86 7.08 -4.19 7.67
C LEU A 86 8.24 -4.29 8.67
N GLU A 87 8.23 -5.29 9.55
CA GLU A 87 9.30 -5.51 10.54
C GLU A 87 10.66 -5.71 9.86
N ALA A 88 10.70 -6.53 8.80
CA ALA A 88 11.94 -6.77 8.05
C ALA A 88 12.46 -5.49 7.38
N TYR A 89 11.57 -4.68 6.81
CA TYR A 89 11.89 -3.37 6.27
C TYR A 89 12.43 -2.42 7.35
N MET A 90 11.74 -2.29 8.48
CA MET A 90 12.12 -1.35 9.55
C MET A 90 13.45 -1.73 10.19
N LYS A 91 13.74 -3.03 10.34
CA LYS A 91 15.03 -3.52 10.81
C LYS A 91 16.16 -3.19 9.82
N ALA A 92 15.94 -3.39 8.51
CA ALA A 92 16.93 -3.03 7.50
C ALA A 92 17.17 -1.51 7.46
N ARG A 93 16.09 -0.73 7.55
CA ARG A 93 16.14 0.75 7.61
C ARG A 93 16.94 1.25 8.80
N GLU A 94 16.76 0.66 9.98
CA GLU A 94 17.53 1.00 11.19
C GLU A 94 19.01 0.65 11.02
N ALA A 95 19.31 -0.56 10.57
CA ALA A 95 20.67 -1.05 10.37
C ALA A 95 21.45 -0.28 9.28
N GLY A 96 20.76 0.46 8.42
CA GLY A 96 21.36 1.05 7.23
C GLY A 96 21.71 0.02 6.15
N ASP A 97 21.02 -1.12 6.16
CA ASP A 97 21.14 -2.17 5.17
C ASP A 97 20.24 -1.85 3.97
N TRP A 98 20.74 -0.99 3.09
CA TRP A 98 19.98 -0.44 1.97
C TRP A 98 19.65 -1.46 0.90
N GLU A 99 20.51 -2.45 0.70
CA GLU A 99 20.27 -3.55 -0.23
C GLU A 99 19.05 -4.38 0.24
N THR A 100 19.05 -4.80 1.51
CA THR A 100 17.92 -5.52 2.09
C THR A 100 16.67 -4.64 2.15
N MET A 101 16.79 -3.37 2.54
CA MET A 101 15.67 -2.43 2.58
C MET A 101 14.99 -2.33 1.21
N CYS A 102 15.78 -2.27 0.13
CA CYS A 102 15.28 -2.27 -1.23
C CYS A 102 14.52 -3.55 -1.62
N LEU A 103 14.81 -4.71 -1.05
CA LEU A 103 14.02 -5.92 -1.31
C LEU A 103 12.56 -5.78 -0.81
N PHE A 104 12.35 -4.99 0.24
CA PHE A 104 11.03 -4.76 0.83
C PHE A 104 10.31 -3.52 0.31
N ILE A 105 10.90 -2.74 -0.61
CA ILE A 105 10.20 -1.61 -1.25
C ILE A 105 9.48 -2.09 -2.50
N ALA A 106 8.20 -1.73 -2.60
CA ALA A 106 7.39 -2.14 -3.73
C ALA A 106 7.92 -1.61 -5.07
N PRO A 107 7.86 -2.37 -6.17
CA PRO A 107 8.33 -1.91 -7.49
C PRO A 107 7.70 -0.59 -7.92
N ARG A 108 6.41 -0.38 -7.62
CA ARG A 108 5.72 0.88 -7.88
C ARG A 108 6.38 2.04 -7.11
N THR A 109 6.71 1.82 -5.84
CA THR A 109 7.36 2.83 -4.99
C THR A 109 8.78 3.09 -5.46
N LYS A 110 9.53 2.05 -5.85
CA LYS A 110 10.84 2.21 -6.51
C LYS A 110 10.74 3.08 -7.76
N ALA A 111 9.75 2.84 -8.61
CA ALA A 111 9.56 3.64 -9.83
C ALA A 111 9.27 5.12 -9.53
N VAL A 112 8.46 5.40 -8.51
CA VAL A 112 8.22 6.77 -8.04
C VAL A 112 9.53 7.41 -7.53
N ILE A 113 10.26 6.73 -6.65
CA ILE A 113 11.55 7.21 -6.13
C ILE A 113 12.53 7.51 -7.26
N HIS A 114 12.67 6.60 -8.23
CA HIS A 114 13.52 6.80 -9.41
C HIS A 114 13.10 8.02 -10.24
N SER A 115 11.80 8.27 -10.38
CA SER A 115 11.28 9.45 -11.07
C SER A 115 11.62 10.74 -10.32
N GLU A 116 11.47 10.76 -8.99
CA GLU A 116 11.78 11.93 -8.17
C GLU A 116 13.26 12.30 -8.21
N VAL A 117 14.16 11.30 -8.24
CA VAL A 117 15.60 11.55 -8.29
C VAL A 117 16.15 11.70 -9.71
N ALA A 118 15.34 11.58 -10.75
CA ALA A 118 15.80 11.64 -12.15
C ALA A 118 16.49 12.98 -12.50
N ASN A 119 16.11 14.06 -11.83
CA ASN A 119 16.68 15.40 -12.02
C ASN A 119 17.88 15.70 -11.10
N ARG A 120 18.35 14.71 -10.32
CA ARG A 120 19.50 14.84 -9.43
C ARG A 120 20.73 14.23 -10.12
N PRO A 121 21.64 15.03 -10.71
CA PRO A 121 22.75 14.52 -11.51
C PRO A 121 23.64 13.53 -10.74
N GLU A 122 23.77 13.73 -9.43
CA GLU A 122 24.55 12.90 -8.52
C GLU A 122 23.95 11.50 -8.28
N LEU A 123 22.66 11.29 -8.59
CA LEU A 123 21.97 10.00 -8.48
C LEU A 123 21.62 9.39 -9.84
N LYS A 124 22.12 9.97 -10.94
CA LYS A 124 21.80 9.50 -12.28
C LYS A 124 22.38 8.10 -12.51
N GLY A 125 21.50 7.14 -12.79
CA GLY A 125 21.88 5.74 -13.00
C GLY A 125 22.22 4.99 -11.70
N ALA A 126 22.00 5.62 -10.55
CA ALA A 126 22.18 4.99 -9.26
C ALA A 126 21.19 3.83 -9.08
N LYS A 127 21.64 2.80 -8.36
CA LYS A 127 20.82 1.66 -7.98
C LYS A 127 19.89 2.02 -6.82
N CYS A 128 18.95 1.12 -6.50
CA CYS A 128 17.97 1.36 -5.44
C CYS A 128 18.66 1.67 -4.10
N GLU A 129 19.66 0.87 -3.72
CA GLU A 129 20.38 1.01 -2.46
C GLU A 129 21.11 2.34 -2.34
N GLU A 130 21.67 2.85 -3.43
CA GLU A 130 22.36 4.14 -3.50
C GLU A 130 21.37 5.31 -3.36
N ILE A 131 20.21 5.20 -4.03
CA ILE A 131 19.16 6.21 -3.95
C ILE A 131 18.55 6.26 -2.56
N VAL A 132 18.21 5.10 -2.00
CA VAL A 132 17.64 5.03 -0.65
C VAL A 132 18.65 5.53 0.38
N ALA A 133 19.93 5.15 0.28
CA ALA A 133 20.99 5.69 1.15
C ALA A 133 21.04 7.23 1.12
N ALA A 134 20.93 7.81 -0.08
CA ALA A 134 20.95 9.26 -0.26
C ALA A 134 19.70 9.97 0.27
N LEU A 135 18.57 9.26 0.42
CA LEU A 135 17.30 9.79 0.91
C LEU A 135 17.05 9.50 2.40
N ALA A 136 17.74 8.52 2.99
CA ALA A 136 17.40 7.98 4.31
C ALA A 136 17.63 8.96 5.48
N GLY A 137 18.34 10.06 5.27
CA GLY A 137 18.59 11.06 6.29
C GLY A 137 19.48 10.55 7.45
N PRO A 138 19.50 11.25 8.61
CA PRO A 138 20.35 10.90 9.74
C PRO A 138 19.87 9.61 10.44
N ALA A 139 20.79 8.85 11.01
CA ALA A 139 20.50 7.58 11.70
C ALA A 139 19.42 7.69 12.80
N ALA A 140 19.35 8.83 13.49
CA ALA A 140 18.32 9.06 14.51
C ALA A 140 16.89 8.97 13.95
N GLY A 141 16.66 9.47 12.73
CA GLY A 141 15.34 9.41 12.06
C GLY A 141 15.04 8.05 11.42
N ARG A 142 15.98 7.10 11.48
CA ARG A 142 15.88 5.78 10.85
C ARG A 142 15.60 4.64 11.81
N LYS A 143 15.56 4.92 13.11
CA LYS A 143 15.33 3.91 14.14
C LYS A 143 14.07 3.11 13.86
N ASN A 144 14.09 1.84 14.23
CA ASN A 144 12.89 1.03 14.24
C ASN A 144 12.04 1.49 15.42
N ASN A 145 10.91 2.14 15.13
CA ASN A 145 9.99 2.62 16.15
C ASN A 145 8.89 1.61 16.48
N MET A 146 8.83 0.43 15.83
CA MET A 146 7.80 -0.56 16.14
C MET A 146 8.01 -1.18 17.54
N THR A 147 6.95 -1.24 18.35
CA THR A 147 6.96 -1.95 19.65
C THR A 147 6.70 -3.46 19.52
N GLY A 148 6.20 -3.89 18.37
CA GLY A 148 5.83 -5.28 18.08
C GLY A 148 5.20 -5.42 16.68
N PRO A 149 4.51 -6.54 16.41
CA PRO A 149 3.72 -6.71 15.20
C PRO A 149 2.66 -5.62 15.07
N ILE A 150 2.13 -5.42 13.86
CA ILE A 150 1.09 -4.41 13.63
C ILE A 150 -0.20 -4.80 14.36
N ASP A 151 -0.82 -3.83 15.00
CA ASP A 151 -2.08 -4.01 15.74
C ASP A 151 -3.26 -4.14 14.78
N SER A 152 -3.19 -3.40 13.67
CA SER A 152 -4.25 -3.33 12.66
C SER A 152 -3.67 -3.29 11.24
N ALA A 153 -4.41 -3.88 10.30
CA ALA A 153 -4.13 -3.73 8.89
C ALA A 153 -5.43 -3.48 8.13
N ARG A 154 -5.52 -2.31 7.52
CA ARG A 154 -6.66 -1.90 6.69
C ARG A 154 -6.36 -2.24 5.24
N TRP A 155 -7.14 -3.13 4.63
CA TRP A 155 -6.92 -3.69 3.30
C TRP A 155 -7.92 -3.16 2.27
N ALA A 156 -7.43 -2.73 1.10
CA ALA A 156 -8.23 -2.60 -0.12
C ALA A 156 -7.44 -3.07 -1.36
N PHE A 157 -7.99 -4.03 -2.10
CA PHE A 157 -7.38 -4.61 -3.31
C PHE A 157 -5.95 -5.11 -3.10
N ASN A 158 -4.95 -4.39 -3.62
CA ASN A 158 -3.54 -4.72 -3.57
C ASN A 158 -2.75 -3.82 -2.62
N ARG A 159 -3.42 -3.14 -1.69
CA ARG A 159 -2.82 -2.17 -0.76
C ARG A 159 -3.35 -2.38 0.64
N ALA A 160 -2.53 -2.04 1.61
CA ALA A 160 -2.95 -1.94 3.00
C ALA A 160 -2.36 -0.70 3.67
N LEU A 161 -3.00 -0.27 4.75
CA LEU A 161 -2.42 0.62 5.75
C LEU A 161 -2.12 -0.25 6.97
N ALA A 162 -0.84 -0.37 7.32
CA ALA A 162 -0.39 -1.04 8.53
C ALA A 162 -0.34 -0.03 9.66
N LEU A 163 -1.08 -0.30 10.74
CA LEU A 163 -1.16 0.58 11.91
C LEU A 163 -0.52 -0.11 13.11
N TYR A 164 0.34 0.61 13.82
CA TYR A 164 1.10 0.06 14.95
C TYR A 164 1.46 1.15 15.97
N HIS A 165 1.71 0.72 17.21
CA HIS A 165 2.19 1.59 18.27
C HIS A 165 3.73 1.74 18.26
N GLY A 166 4.17 2.98 18.37
CA GLY A 166 5.55 3.42 18.43
C GLY A 166 6.19 3.23 19.81
N VAL A 167 7.52 3.10 19.87
CA VAL A 167 8.29 3.03 21.13
C VAL A 167 8.27 4.34 21.92
N ASP A 168 7.91 5.43 21.28
CA ASP A 168 7.69 6.77 21.83
C ASP A 168 6.26 6.97 22.36
N GLY A 169 5.38 5.99 22.18
CA GLY A 169 3.98 6.06 22.58
C GLY A 169 3.06 6.71 21.55
N ASN A 170 3.60 7.11 20.39
CA ASN A 170 2.81 7.63 19.27
C ASN A 170 2.29 6.49 18.39
N ASP A 171 1.23 6.75 17.64
CA ASP A 171 0.68 5.81 16.68
C ASP A 171 1.21 6.09 15.29
N TYR A 172 1.44 5.03 14.51
CA TYR A 172 2.01 5.15 13.18
C TYR A 172 1.21 4.40 12.14
N VAL A 173 1.23 4.93 10.93
CA VAL A 173 0.72 4.28 9.73
C VAL A 173 1.84 4.09 8.71
N MET A 174 1.86 2.92 8.07
CA MET A 174 2.71 2.66 6.92
C MET A 174 1.85 2.14 5.77
N GLN A 175 2.03 2.73 4.58
CA GLN A 175 1.43 2.19 3.38
C GLN A 175 2.16 0.89 2.99
N MET A 176 1.38 -0.14 2.69
CA MET A 176 1.85 -1.45 2.26
C MET A 176 1.23 -1.79 0.91
N LEU A 177 1.96 -2.51 0.06
CA LEU A 177 1.53 -2.97 -1.25
C LEU A 177 1.80 -4.47 -1.35
N ILE A 178 0.89 -5.21 -1.99
CA ILE A 178 1.12 -6.63 -2.28
C ILE A 178 1.69 -6.79 -3.68
N HIS A 179 2.77 -7.55 -3.79
CA HIS A 179 3.46 -7.83 -5.05
C HIS A 179 3.86 -9.31 -5.07
N TYR A 180 3.35 -10.07 -6.05
CA TYR A 180 3.51 -11.52 -6.15
C TYR A 180 3.20 -12.33 -4.87
N GLY A 181 2.33 -11.80 -4.00
CA GLY A 181 1.93 -12.45 -2.74
C GLY A 181 2.71 -12.00 -1.51
N ASP A 182 3.80 -11.25 -1.69
CA ASP A 182 4.57 -10.66 -0.60
C ASP A 182 4.11 -9.23 -0.31
N TRP A 183 4.20 -8.85 0.98
CA TRP A 183 3.90 -7.49 1.42
C TRP A 183 5.18 -6.65 1.48
N GLU A 184 5.16 -5.59 0.70
CA GLU A 184 6.26 -4.64 0.53
C GLU A 184 5.77 -3.24 0.96
N VAL A 185 6.68 -2.36 1.39
CA VAL A 185 6.32 -1.00 1.76
C VAL A 185 6.02 -0.14 0.54
N GLY A 186 4.99 0.68 0.68
CA GLY A 186 4.54 1.69 -0.28
C GLY A 186 5.22 3.05 -0.10
N ALA A 187 5.86 3.28 1.05
CA ALA A 187 6.53 4.54 1.42
C ALA A 187 7.91 4.28 2.05
N LEU A 188 8.76 5.32 2.12
CA LEU A 188 10.12 5.24 2.68
C LEU A 188 10.22 5.47 4.20
N ALA A 189 9.13 5.94 4.80
CA ALA A 189 9.04 6.21 6.23
C ALA A 189 7.58 6.04 6.66
N PRO A 190 7.34 5.61 7.92
CA PRO A 190 6.02 5.66 8.49
C PRO A 190 5.61 7.13 8.73
N GLU A 191 4.29 7.35 8.75
CA GLU A 191 3.68 8.62 9.13
C GLU A 191 3.11 8.48 10.54
N GLU A 192 3.33 9.48 11.37
CA GLU A 192 2.75 9.56 12.71
C GLU A 192 1.27 9.96 12.60
N LEU A 193 0.41 9.33 13.40
CA LEU A 193 -0.99 9.69 13.52
C LEU A 193 -1.13 10.68 14.67
N GLU A 194 -1.69 11.87 14.39
CA GLU A 194 -1.94 12.92 15.37
C GLU A 194 -3.18 12.65 16.25
#